data_AF-A0A062WSR7-F1
#
_entry.id   AF-A0A062WSR7-F1
#
_cell.length_a   1.000
_cell.length_b   1.000
_cell.length_c   1.000
_cell.angle_alpha   90.00
_cell.angle_beta   90.00
_cell.angle_gamma   90.00
#
_symmetry.space_group_name_H-M   'P 1'
#
loop_
_entity.id
_entity.type
_entity.pdbx_description
1 polymer ?
#
loop_
_entity_poly.entity_id
_entity_poly.type
_entity_poly.pdbx_seq_one_letter_code
_entity_poly.pdbx_strand_id
1 'polypeptide(L)'
;VMPAWAMARCLRRTRLEVSRDCRALRVTTIRQAGTGRPGAGRSGRPRSGSVRRTGSRAGSRVTRVPGCPGDPAPDRRLRADEPTGCSSCEAGLAGGQVLADMWTQVRDVPEPRVETTEWALPRRRCGCCGKITAARVPDVPWATAGSVCYGPLIGGAVVLLGNEGNVPLARTALVLNGMYGTAVSTGFVARTLQRAAEALAARGYDEKMKAALRAEPVLCGDESLVNVLRRDLDEATGRPTEGAPHLLALRTPWPGLV
;
A
#
# COMPACT_ATOMS: atom_id res chain seq x y z
N VAL A 1 -2.23 -25.36 11.25
CA VAL A 1 -1.94 -25.30 9.80
C VAL A 1 -3.03 -24.47 9.16
N MET A 2 -2.93 -23.14 9.26
CA MET A 2 -3.71 -22.29 8.36
C MET A 2 -2.94 -22.21 7.04
N PRO A 3 -3.61 -22.31 5.89
CA PRO A 3 -2.92 -22.64 4.66
C PRO A 3 -2.33 -21.38 4.03
N ALA A 4 -1.33 -21.58 3.17
CA ALA A 4 -0.68 -20.58 2.34
C ALA A 4 -1.65 -19.68 1.50
N TRP A 5 -2.96 -19.93 1.54
CA TRP A 5 -3.98 -19.11 0.88
C TRP A 5 -4.19 -17.73 1.52
N ALA A 6 -3.98 -17.51 2.83
CA ALA A 6 -4.27 -16.20 3.44
C ALA A 6 -3.29 -15.09 3.00
N MET A 7 -1.97 -15.37 3.05
CA MET A 7 -0.95 -14.49 2.46
C MET A 7 -1.10 -14.40 0.95
N ALA A 8 -1.37 -15.52 0.28
CA ALA A 8 -1.53 -15.51 -1.17
C ALA A 8 -2.85 -14.87 -1.63
N ARG A 9 -3.86 -14.69 -0.77
CA ARG A 9 -5.09 -13.96 -1.08
C ARG A 9 -4.91 -12.46 -0.84
N CYS A 10 -4.12 -12.07 0.17
CA CYS A 10 -3.68 -10.67 0.32
C CYS A 10 -2.81 -10.22 -0.87
N LEU A 11 -1.82 -11.04 -1.26
CA LEU A 11 -0.92 -10.79 -2.39
C LEU A 11 -1.60 -10.98 -3.76
N ARG A 12 -2.50 -11.96 -3.94
CA ARG A 12 -3.26 -12.10 -5.21
C ARG A 12 -4.34 -11.05 -5.37
N ARG A 13 -4.96 -10.58 -4.28
CA ARG A 13 -5.97 -9.51 -4.35
C ARG A 13 -5.33 -8.16 -4.69
N THR A 14 -4.18 -7.82 -4.09
CA THR A 14 -3.39 -6.64 -4.52
C THR A 14 -2.89 -6.78 -5.95
N ARG A 15 -2.45 -7.98 -6.39
CA ARG A 15 -1.98 -8.19 -7.76
C ARG A 15 -3.09 -8.17 -8.84
N LEU A 16 -4.30 -8.66 -8.52
CA LEU A 16 -5.42 -8.71 -9.47
C LEU A 16 -6.30 -7.45 -9.48
N GLU A 17 -6.45 -6.74 -8.35
CA GLU A 17 -7.22 -5.48 -8.31
C GLU A 17 -6.41 -4.30 -8.89
N VAL A 18 -5.11 -4.18 -8.61
CA VAL A 18 -4.25 -3.18 -9.26
C VAL A 18 -4.18 -3.41 -10.79
N SER A 19 -4.19 -4.66 -11.24
CA SER A 19 -4.23 -5.00 -12.67
C SER A 19 -5.56 -4.65 -13.37
N ARG A 20 -6.69 -4.63 -12.65
CA ARG A 20 -8.01 -4.28 -13.22
C ARG A 20 -8.26 -2.77 -13.18
N ASP A 21 -7.82 -2.08 -12.13
CA ASP A 21 -8.03 -0.63 -11.98
C ASP A 21 -7.08 0.20 -12.86
N CYS A 22 -5.87 -0.30 -13.16
CA CYS A 22 -4.98 0.34 -14.14
C CYS A 22 -5.52 0.31 -15.58
N ARG A 23 -6.55 -0.50 -15.89
CA ARG A 23 -7.20 -0.50 -17.21
C ARG A 23 -8.21 0.64 -17.40
N ALA A 24 -8.67 1.26 -16.31
CA ALA A 24 -9.72 2.29 -16.35
C ALA A 24 -9.20 3.71 -16.04
N LEU A 25 -8.00 3.85 -15.47
CA LEU A 25 -7.39 5.15 -15.19
C LEU A 25 -6.45 5.53 -16.33
N ARG A 26 -6.90 6.46 -17.19
CA ARG A 26 -5.99 7.27 -18.01
C ARG A 26 -5.04 8.01 -17.06
N VAL A 27 -3.83 7.48 -16.91
CA VAL A 27 -2.75 8.15 -16.17
C VAL A 27 -2.33 9.37 -16.98
N THR A 28 -2.87 10.52 -16.64
CA THR A 28 -2.30 11.81 -17.04
C THR A 28 -1.00 11.97 -16.26
N THR A 29 0.12 11.91 -16.95
CA THR A 29 1.46 12.06 -16.39
C THR A 29 1.57 13.45 -15.74
N ILE A 30 1.65 13.52 -14.40
CA ILE A 30 2.03 14.76 -13.71
C ILE A 30 3.55 14.89 -13.84
N ARG A 31 3.98 15.78 -14.73
CA ARG A 31 5.36 16.19 -14.92
C ARG A 31 5.77 17.05 -13.72
N GLN A 32 6.56 16.52 -12.79
CA GLN A 32 7.16 17.35 -11.73
C GLN A 32 8.31 18.18 -12.33
N ALA A 33 8.10 19.49 -12.43
CA ALA A 33 9.12 20.44 -12.84
C ALA A 33 10.13 20.64 -11.70
N GLY A 34 11.38 20.25 -11.94
CA GLY A 34 12.49 20.48 -11.03
C GLY A 34 12.85 21.96 -10.93
N THR A 35 12.88 22.50 -9.72
CA THR A 35 13.32 23.87 -9.43
C THR A 35 14.84 23.92 -9.27
N GLY A 36 15.55 24.31 -10.32
CA GLY A 36 16.93 24.80 -10.23
C GLY A 36 16.96 26.33 -10.22
N ARG A 37 17.73 26.92 -9.31
CA ARG A 37 18.14 28.34 -9.35
C ARG A 37 19.65 28.39 -9.12
N PRO A 38 20.41 29.27 -9.80
CA PRO A 38 20.68 30.59 -9.21
C PRO A 38 20.83 31.74 -10.25
N GLY A 39 20.79 33.00 -9.76
CA GLY A 39 21.48 34.13 -10.39
C GLY A 39 20.66 35.28 -11.02
N ALA A 40 20.54 36.37 -10.25
CA ALA A 40 20.44 37.81 -10.60
C ALA A 40 19.78 38.31 -11.92
N GLY A 41 18.80 39.22 -11.77
CA GLY A 41 18.33 40.12 -12.82
C GLY A 41 17.01 40.81 -12.46
N ARG A 42 17.07 42.06 -11.96
CA ARG A 42 15.90 42.90 -11.67
C ARG A 42 15.25 43.40 -12.97
N SER A 43 13.94 43.23 -13.12
CA SER A 43 13.00 44.27 -13.63
C SER A 43 11.59 43.70 -13.89
N GLY A 44 10.56 44.52 -13.62
CA GLY A 44 9.24 44.41 -14.25
C GLY A 44 8.27 43.37 -13.69
N ARG A 45 7.49 43.74 -12.66
CA ARG A 45 6.30 43.00 -12.23
C ARG A 45 5.06 43.63 -12.88
N PRO A 46 4.36 42.98 -13.83
CA PRO A 46 3.00 43.37 -14.16
C PRO A 46 2.04 42.71 -13.16
N ARG A 47 1.29 43.53 -12.43
CA ARG A 47 0.12 43.09 -11.64
C ARG A 47 -0.96 42.63 -12.63
N SER A 48 -1.24 41.34 -12.70
CA SER A 48 -2.45 40.84 -13.35
C SER A 48 -3.60 40.76 -12.34
N GLY A 49 -4.77 41.24 -12.77
CA GLY A 49 -5.87 41.68 -11.95
C GLY A 49 -6.59 40.57 -11.18
N SER A 50 -7.07 40.95 -10.00
CA SER A 50 -8.00 40.17 -9.19
C SER A 50 -9.33 39.98 -9.93
N VAL A 51 -9.55 38.80 -10.49
CA VAL A 51 -10.88 38.36 -10.90
C VAL A 51 -11.65 37.97 -9.64
N ARG A 52 -12.57 38.82 -9.21
CA ARG A 52 -13.57 38.49 -8.18
C ARG A 52 -14.40 37.31 -8.69
N ARG A 53 -14.25 36.15 -8.06
CA ARG A 53 -15.21 35.04 -8.21
C ARG A 53 -16.45 35.41 -7.39
N THR A 54 -17.46 35.92 -8.08
CA THR A 54 -18.83 36.00 -7.56
C THR A 54 -19.30 34.59 -7.24
N GLY A 55 -19.73 34.40 -5.99
CA GLY A 55 -20.24 33.13 -5.50
C GLY A 55 -21.51 32.76 -6.21
N SER A 56 -21.48 31.63 -6.92
CA SER A 56 -22.68 30.83 -7.18
C SER A 56 -22.48 29.50 -6.47
N ARG A 57 -23.34 29.24 -5.47
CA ARG A 57 -23.55 27.91 -4.90
C ARG A 57 -24.23 27.05 -5.96
N ALA A 58 -23.46 26.60 -6.95
CA ALA A 58 -23.89 25.55 -7.84
C ALA A 58 -23.77 24.24 -7.06
N GLY A 59 -24.91 23.72 -6.59
CA GLY A 59 -25.00 22.37 -6.05
C GLY A 59 -24.29 21.41 -7.00
N SER A 60 -23.35 20.65 -6.46
CA SER A 60 -22.57 19.67 -7.21
C SER A 60 -23.52 18.70 -7.91
N ARG A 61 -23.73 18.92 -9.21
CA ARG A 61 -24.43 17.99 -10.09
C ARG A 61 -23.57 16.74 -10.15
N VAL A 62 -23.89 15.74 -9.33
CA VAL A 62 -23.26 14.41 -9.43
C VAL A 62 -23.54 13.92 -10.84
N THR A 63 -22.52 13.92 -11.68
CA THR A 63 -22.56 13.29 -13.00
C THR A 63 -22.87 11.82 -12.77
N ARG A 64 -24.13 11.45 -12.99
CA ARG A 64 -24.62 10.07 -12.97
C ARG A 64 -23.92 9.36 -14.12
N VAL A 65 -22.85 8.61 -13.83
CA VAL A 65 -22.21 7.75 -14.82
C VAL A 65 -23.22 6.64 -15.15
N PRO A 66 -23.79 6.61 -16.36
CA PRO A 66 -24.73 5.56 -16.73
C PRO A 66 -23.97 4.23 -16.83
N GLY A 67 -24.48 3.17 -16.22
CA GLY A 67 -24.06 1.80 -16.54
C GLY A 67 -23.01 1.13 -15.64
N CYS A 68 -22.77 1.60 -14.41
CA CYS A 68 -22.09 0.76 -13.42
C CYS A 68 -23.12 -0.13 -12.70
N PRO A 69 -23.28 -1.42 -13.07
CA PRO A 69 -24.13 -2.31 -12.30
C PRO A 69 -23.60 -2.41 -10.87
N GLY A 70 -24.51 -2.35 -9.89
CA GLY A 70 -24.15 -2.61 -8.50
C GLY A 70 -23.64 -4.05 -8.33
N ASP A 71 -22.88 -4.28 -7.26
CA ASP A 71 -22.49 -5.61 -6.84
C ASP A 71 -23.75 -6.44 -6.52
N PRO A 72 -23.99 -7.58 -7.17
CA PRO A 72 -25.18 -8.39 -6.90
C PRO A 72 -25.19 -8.97 -5.48
N ALA A 73 -24.04 -9.09 -4.82
CA ALA A 73 -23.88 -9.70 -3.50
C ALA A 73 -23.08 -8.79 -2.53
N PRO A 74 -23.66 -7.66 -2.08
CA PRO A 74 -22.99 -6.78 -1.11
C PRO A 74 -22.83 -7.48 0.24
N ASP A 75 -21.75 -7.18 0.95
CA ASP A 75 -21.43 -7.78 2.25
C ASP A 75 -22.53 -7.54 3.32
N ARG A 76 -23.23 -6.40 3.23
CA ARG A 76 -24.32 -6.02 4.12
C ARG A 76 -25.41 -5.28 3.33
N ARG A 77 -26.67 -5.44 3.76
CA ARG A 77 -27.82 -4.68 3.26
C ARG A 77 -28.47 -3.95 4.43
N LEU A 78 -28.52 -2.63 4.36
CA LEU A 78 -29.09 -1.75 5.39
C LEU A 78 -30.19 -0.90 4.75
N ARG A 79 -31.22 -0.57 5.53
CA ARG A 79 -32.26 0.40 5.16
C ARG A 79 -31.99 1.69 5.95
N ALA A 80 -32.01 2.83 5.27
CA ALA A 80 -31.94 4.13 5.92
C ALA A 80 -33.31 4.48 6.53
N ASP A 81 -33.30 5.35 7.54
CA ASP A 81 -34.53 5.89 8.11
C ASP A 81 -35.33 6.65 7.05
N GLU A 82 -36.66 6.64 7.18
CA GLU A 82 -37.55 7.36 6.28
C GLU A 82 -37.30 8.87 6.37
N PRO A 83 -37.37 9.60 5.24
CA PRO A 83 -37.21 11.05 5.28
C PRO A 83 -38.37 11.68 6.03
N THR A 84 -38.07 12.43 7.09
CA THR A 84 -39.09 13.10 7.90
C THR A 84 -39.59 14.41 7.28
N GLY A 85 -38.80 15.03 6.41
CA GLY A 85 -39.11 16.32 5.79
C GLY A 85 -38.73 16.40 4.31
N CYS A 86 -39.48 17.22 3.56
CA CYS A 86 -39.22 17.49 2.16
C CYS A 86 -37.87 18.22 1.99
N SER A 87 -37.01 17.73 1.09
CA SER A 87 -35.71 18.36 0.83
C SER A 87 -35.77 19.76 0.19
N SER A 88 -36.95 20.19 -0.29
CA SER A 88 -37.14 21.53 -0.89
C SER A 88 -37.79 22.54 0.04
N CYS A 89 -38.82 22.15 0.79
CA CYS A 89 -39.61 23.07 1.61
C CYS A 89 -39.65 22.70 3.10
N GLU A 90 -38.96 21.62 3.50
CA GLU A 90 -38.84 21.12 4.88
C GLU A 90 -40.16 20.68 5.54
N ALA A 91 -41.29 20.76 4.84
CA ALA A 91 -42.58 20.26 5.32
C ALA A 91 -42.52 18.77 5.66
N GLY A 92 -43.22 18.37 6.72
CA GLY A 92 -43.29 16.98 7.17
C GLY A 92 -43.85 16.06 6.09
N LEU A 93 -43.26 14.88 5.94
CA LEU A 93 -43.66 13.88 4.94
C LEU A 93 -44.58 12.79 5.50
N ALA A 94 -45.08 12.95 6.73
CA ALA A 94 -46.05 12.04 7.31
C ALA A 94 -47.33 11.99 6.44
N GLY A 95 -47.60 10.83 5.85
CA GLY A 95 -48.72 10.62 4.93
C GLY A 95 -48.45 10.98 3.46
N GLY A 96 -47.19 11.29 3.09
CA GLY A 96 -46.79 11.45 1.69
C GLY A 96 -46.89 10.15 0.89
N GLN A 97 -46.93 10.25 -0.44
CA GLN A 97 -46.93 9.07 -1.32
C GLN A 97 -45.62 8.29 -1.15
N VAL A 98 -45.74 6.99 -0.84
CA VAL A 98 -44.60 6.07 -0.81
C VAL A 98 -44.20 5.71 -2.24
N LEU A 99 -42.93 5.97 -2.59
CA LEU A 99 -42.33 5.58 -3.86
C LEU A 99 -41.46 4.32 -3.66
N ALA A 100 -41.10 3.66 -4.77
CA ALA A 100 -40.17 2.54 -4.72
C ALA A 100 -38.79 2.98 -4.20
N ASP A 101 -38.19 2.15 -3.34
CA ASP A 101 -36.84 2.40 -2.83
C ASP A 101 -35.84 2.51 -3.98
N MET A 102 -34.91 3.47 -3.86
CA MET A 102 -33.69 3.48 -4.66
C MET A 102 -32.54 2.86 -3.87
N TRP A 103 -31.54 2.34 -4.58
CA TRP A 103 -30.36 1.74 -3.98
C TRP A 103 -29.11 2.56 -4.24
N THR A 104 -28.18 2.49 -3.29
CA THR A 104 -26.79 2.90 -3.44
C THR A 104 -25.90 1.87 -2.74
N GLN A 105 -24.66 1.72 -3.19
CA GLN A 105 -23.68 0.86 -2.55
C GLN A 105 -22.46 1.68 -2.17
N VAL A 106 -22.15 1.69 -0.88
CA VAL A 106 -20.94 2.31 -0.34
C VAL A 106 -19.93 1.19 -0.09
N ARG A 107 -18.78 1.27 -0.75
CA ARG A 107 -17.63 0.39 -0.50
C ARG A 107 -16.68 1.12 0.43
N ASP A 108 -16.53 0.60 1.63
CA ASP A 108 -15.68 1.19 2.66
C ASP A 108 -14.90 0.10 3.39
N VAL A 109 -13.86 0.50 4.12
CA VAL A 109 -13.07 -0.38 4.98
C VAL A 109 -13.71 -0.36 6.37
N PRO A 110 -14.18 -1.52 6.91
CA PRO A 110 -14.63 -1.58 8.29
C PRO A 110 -13.55 -1.06 9.23
N GLU A 111 -13.95 -0.44 10.34
CA GLU A 111 -13.02 0.19 11.29
C GLU A 111 -11.82 -0.73 11.61
N PRO A 112 -10.60 -0.34 11.24
CA PRO A 112 -9.41 -1.17 11.41
C PRO A 112 -9.04 -1.26 12.89
N ARG A 113 -9.17 -2.45 13.49
CA ARG A 113 -8.84 -2.72 14.89
C ARG A 113 -7.63 -3.64 14.99
N VAL A 114 -6.68 -3.28 15.86
CA VAL A 114 -5.57 -4.16 16.24
C VAL A 114 -5.97 -4.94 17.48
N GLU A 115 -5.93 -6.27 17.35
CA GLU A 115 -6.24 -7.21 18.41
C GLU A 115 -4.96 -7.83 18.96
N THR A 116 -4.84 -7.88 20.29
CA THR A 116 -3.73 -8.54 20.97
C THR A 116 -4.15 -9.95 21.38
N THR A 117 -3.54 -10.97 20.78
CA THR A 117 -3.73 -12.37 21.17
C THR A 117 -2.58 -12.82 22.06
N GLU A 118 -2.87 -13.20 23.30
CA GLU A 118 -1.90 -13.84 24.19
C GLU A 118 -1.78 -15.33 23.85
N TRP A 119 -0.55 -15.80 23.67
CA TRP A 119 -0.25 -17.21 23.44
C TRP A 119 0.43 -17.81 24.66
N ALA A 120 -0.22 -18.78 25.30
CA ALA A 120 0.46 -19.64 26.26
C ALA A 120 1.46 -20.54 25.49
N LEU A 121 2.75 -20.43 25.81
CA LEU A 121 3.82 -21.20 25.18
C LEU A 121 4.42 -22.21 26.17
N PRO A 122 3.86 -23.44 26.28
CA PRO A 122 4.40 -24.48 27.14
C PRO A 122 5.89 -24.74 26.88
N ARG A 123 6.63 -25.03 27.95
CA ARG A 123 8.08 -25.29 27.91
C ARG A 123 8.38 -26.68 28.43
N ARG A 124 9.32 -27.39 27.80
CA ARG A 124 9.80 -28.70 28.23
C ARG A 124 11.32 -28.72 28.24
N ARG A 125 11.92 -29.40 29.22
CA ARG A 125 13.37 -29.61 29.33
C ARG A 125 13.71 -30.99 28.74
N CYS A 126 14.70 -31.10 27.85
CA CYS A 126 15.17 -32.43 27.40
C CYS A 126 15.78 -33.18 28.57
N GLY A 127 15.38 -34.45 28.78
CA GLY A 127 16.05 -35.33 29.73
C GLY A 127 17.49 -35.67 29.32
N CYS A 128 17.80 -35.57 28.03
CA CYS A 128 19.10 -35.91 27.44
C CYS A 128 20.20 -34.86 27.69
N CYS A 129 19.92 -33.59 27.41
CA CYS A 129 20.90 -32.51 27.35
C CYS A 129 20.50 -31.28 28.17
N GLY A 130 19.37 -31.35 28.89
CA GLY A 130 18.88 -30.25 29.73
C GLY A 130 18.36 -29.02 28.96
N LYS A 131 18.38 -29.02 27.62
CA LYS A 131 17.89 -27.88 26.81
C LYS A 131 16.40 -27.65 27.04
N ILE A 132 16.01 -26.41 27.35
CA ILE A 132 14.61 -25.99 27.45
C ILE A 132 14.11 -25.53 26.08
N THR A 133 13.03 -26.14 25.62
CA THR A 133 12.35 -25.78 24.38
C THR A 133 10.96 -25.25 24.70
N ALA A 134 10.61 -24.10 24.14
CA ALA A 134 9.26 -23.53 24.21
C ALA A 134 8.45 -23.90 22.96
N ALA A 135 7.14 -24.03 23.11
CA ALA A 135 6.21 -24.05 21.99
C ALA A 135 6.35 -22.78 21.14
N ARG A 136 5.92 -22.85 19.88
CA ARG A 136 5.95 -21.74 18.93
C ARG A 136 4.54 -21.33 18.54
N VAL A 137 4.35 -20.05 18.25
CA VAL A 137 3.10 -19.55 17.66
C VAL A 137 3.04 -20.02 16.20
N PRO A 138 1.95 -20.69 15.77
CA PRO A 138 1.76 -21.05 14.37
C PRO A 138 1.80 -19.82 13.47
N ASP A 139 2.47 -19.93 12.32
CA ASP A 139 2.51 -18.90 11.27
C ASP A 139 3.12 -17.54 11.68
N VAL A 140 3.70 -17.43 12.89
CA VAL A 140 4.40 -16.24 13.40
C VAL A 140 5.79 -16.62 13.92
N PRO A 141 6.76 -16.94 13.04
CA PRO A 141 8.04 -17.55 13.43
C PRO A 141 8.95 -16.64 14.28
N TRP A 142 8.67 -15.33 14.32
CA TRP A 142 9.40 -14.36 15.14
C TRP A 142 8.81 -14.17 16.54
N ALA A 143 7.66 -14.76 16.85
CA ALA A 143 7.08 -14.73 18.19
C ALA A 143 7.83 -15.74 19.08
N THR A 144 8.57 -15.24 20.06
CA THR A 144 9.30 -16.06 21.03
C THR A 144 8.71 -15.92 22.43
N ALA A 145 8.93 -16.91 23.30
CA ALA A 145 8.50 -16.84 24.69
C ALA A 145 9.03 -15.58 25.38
N GLY A 146 8.13 -14.84 26.06
CA GLY A 146 8.46 -13.59 26.74
C GLY A 146 8.64 -12.38 25.83
N SER A 147 8.17 -12.43 24.58
CA SER A 147 8.23 -11.28 23.65
C SER A 147 6.85 -10.71 23.34
N VAL A 148 6.80 -9.40 23.11
CA VAL A 148 5.68 -8.71 22.45
C VAL A 148 6.09 -8.46 21.00
N CYS A 149 5.25 -8.87 20.05
CA CYS A 149 5.55 -8.69 18.63
C CYS A 149 4.29 -8.38 17.83
N TYR A 150 4.48 -7.72 16.69
CA TYR A 150 3.41 -7.43 15.76
C TYR A 150 3.09 -8.63 14.87
N GLY A 151 1.81 -8.77 14.53
CA GLY A 151 1.32 -9.85 13.68
C GLY A 151 1.63 -9.66 12.18
N PRO A 152 1.38 -10.69 11.36
CA PRO A 152 1.71 -10.68 9.93
C PRO A 152 1.04 -9.56 9.12
N LEU A 153 -0.18 -9.12 9.48
CA LEU A 153 -0.89 -8.06 8.76
C LEU A 153 -0.17 -6.71 8.87
N ILE A 154 0.29 -6.35 10.06
CA ILE A 154 1.11 -5.14 10.27
C ILE A 154 2.43 -5.28 9.50
N GLY A 155 3.06 -6.46 9.55
CA GLY A 155 4.27 -6.72 8.79
C GLY A 155 4.08 -6.58 7.27
N GLY A 156 2.95 -7.07 6.74
CA GLY A 156 2.59 -6.92 5.33
C GLY A 156 2.38 -5.46 4.93
N ALA A 157 1.70 -4.68 5.76
CA ALA A 157 1.51 -3.24 5.52
C ALA A 157 2.85 -2.48 5.52
N VAL A 158 3.79 -2.84 6.40
CA VAL A 158 5.17 -2.31 6.36
C VAL A 158 5.84 -2.59 5.02
N VAL A 159 5.77 -3.85 4.55
CA VAL A 159 6.41 -4.26 3.29
C VAL A 159 5.80 -3.53 2.09
N LEU A 160 4.47 -3.40 2.05
CA LEU A 160 3.78 -2.67 0.98
C LEU A 160 4.14 -1.18 0.97
N LEU A 161 4.08 -0.51 2.13
CA LEU A 161 4.41 0.91 2.21
C LEU A 161 5.89 1.17 1.91
N GLY A 162 6.78 0.32 2.41
CA GLY A 162 8.23 0.47 2.22
C GLY A 162 8.67 0.20 0.79
N ASN A 163 8.22 -0.89 0.17
CA ASN A 163 8.72 -1.33 -1.14
C ASN A 163 7.87 -0.83 -2.31
N GLU A 164 6.55 -0.91 -2.23
CA GLU A 164 5.66 -0.46 -3.33
C GLU A 164 5.34 1.04 -3.20
N GLY A 165 5.07 1.51 -1.98
CA GLY A 165 4.80 2.92 -1.73
C GLY A 165 6.05 3.80 -1.66
N ASN A 166 7.24 3.19 -1.63
CA ASN A 166 8.53 3.85 -1.42
C ASN A 166 8.52 4.85 -0.25
N VAL A 167 7.77 4.52 0.81
CA VAL A 167 7.54 5.39 1.97
C VAL A 167 8.70 5.25 2.96
N PRO A 168 9.36 6.36 3.36
CA PRO A 168 10.46 6.31 4.32
C PRO A 168 10.05 5.74 5.67
N LEU A 169 10.97 5.09 6.38
CA LEU A 169 10.71 4.31 7.59
C LEU A 169 9.87 5.05 8.64
N ALA A 170 10.25 6.29 8.97
CA ALA A 170 9.53 7.12 9.94
C ALA A 170 8.11 7.46 9.48
N ARG A 171 7.93 7.68 8.17
CA ARG A 171 6.61 7.97 7.59
C ARG A 171 5.74 6.72 7.52
N THR A 172 6.33 5.55 7.26
CA THR A 172 5.64 4.25 7.35
C THR A 172 5.11 4.02 8.76
N ALA A 173 5.93 4.27 9.79
CA ALA A 173 5.48 4.18 11.18
C ALA A 173 4.31 5.13 11.50
N LEU A 174 4.39 6.38 11.02
CA LEU A 174 3.33 7.37 11.19
C LEU A 174 2.02 6.95 10.49
N VAL A 175 2.10 6.45 9.26
CA VAL A 175 0.93 5.97 8.50
C VAL A 175 0.28 4.78 9.19
N LEU A 176 1.07 3.83 9.69
CA LEU A 176 0.53 2.69 10.44
C LEU A 176 -0.18 3.11 11.72
N ASN A 177 0.36 4.09 12.44
CA ASN A 177 -0.32 4.65 13.61
C ASN A 177 -1.63 5.35 13.23
N GLY A 178 -1.64 6.10 12.12
CA GLY A 178 -2.85 6.77 11.63
C GLY A 178 -3.95 5.81 11.17
N MET A 179 -3.58 4.69 10.53
CA MET A 179 -4.55 3.71 10.03
C MET A 179 -5.00 2.70 11.09
N TYR A 180 -4.13 2.29 12.00
CA TYR A 180 -4.38 1.17 12.92
C TYR A 180 -4.32 1.55 14.40
N GLY A 181 -4.12 2.83 14.73
CA GLY A 181 -3.95 3.30 16.11
C GLY A 181 -2.74 2.68 16.83
N THR A 182 -1.78 2.12 16.08
CA THR A 182 -0.66 1.34 16.62
C THR A 182 0.67 2.02 16.36
N ALA A 183 1.32 2.48 17.43
CA ALA A 183 2.62 3.11 17.37
C ALA A 183 3.73 2.07 17.19
N VAL A 184 4.26 1.97 15.98
CA VAL A 184 5.43 1.13 15.69
C VAL A 184 6.72 1.94 15.67
N SER A 185 7.84 1.31 16.01
CA SER A 185 9.16 1.96 15.92
C SER A 185 9.74 1.87 14.50
N THR A 186 10.63 2.80 14.15
CA THR A 186 11.39 2.74 12.88
C THR A 186 12.29 1.50 12.82
N GLY A 187 12.82 1.06 13.97
CA GLY A 187 13.59 -0.18 14.06
C GLY A 187 12.75 -1.42 13.74
N PHE A 188 11.49 -1.45 14.16
CA PHE A 188 10.56 -2.52 13.75
C PHE A 188 10.30 -2.51 12.24
N VAL A 189 10.08 -1.32 11.65
CA VAL A 189 9.89 -1.16 10.20
C VAL A 189 11.10 -1.70 9.45
N ALA A 190 12.31 -1.24 9.80
CA ALA A 190 13.56 -1.70 9.21
C ALA A 190 13.74 -3.22 9.33
N ARG A 191 13.53 -3.78 10.53
CA ARG A 191 13.70 -5.21 10.76
C ARG A 191 12.68 -6.05 9.99
N THR A 192 11.47 -5.54 9.79
CA THR A 192 10.45 -6.22 8.99
C THR A 192 10.83 -6.28 7.52
N LEU A 193 11.31 -5.18 6.95
CA LEU A 193 11.83 -5.13 5.59
C LEU A 193 13.03 -6.06 5.40
N GLN A 194 13.96 -6.06 6.37
CA GLN A 194 15.10 -6.98 6.37
C GLN A 194 14.66 -8.45 6.38
N ARG A 195 13.72 -8.83 7.27
CA ARG A 195 13.18 -10.20 7.32
C ARG A 195 12.49 -10.60 6.01
N ALA A 196 11.81 -9.66 5.36
CA ALA A 196 11.20 -9.92 4.06
C ALA A 196 12.28 -10.20 3.00
N ALA A 197 13.35 -9.41 2.96
CA ALA A 197 14.48 -9.63 2.06
C ALA A 197 15.17 -10.99 2.33
N GLU A 198 15.46 -11.31 3.59
CA GLU A 198 16.02 -12.60 4.00
C GLU A 198 15.13 -13.78 3.56
N ALA A 199 13.80 -13.65 3.72
CA ALA A 199 12.86 -14.68 3.31
C ALA A 199 12.79 -14.86 1.78
N LEU A 200 12.93 -13.79 1.00
CA LEU A 200 13.02 -13.85 -0.46
C LEU A 200 14.33 -14.51 -0.91
N ALA A 201 15.45 -14.11 -0.31
CA ALA A 201 16.76 -14.68 -0.58
C ALA A 201 16.80 -16.18 -0.28
N ALA A 202 16.28 -16.61 0.88
CA ALA A 202 16.20 -18.02 1.27
C ALA A 202 15.34 -18.87 0.31
N ARG A 203 14.46 -18.24 -0.47
CA ARG A 203 13.62 -18.91 -1.49
C ARG A 203 14.23 -18.89 -2.90
N GLY A 204 15.45 -18.37 -3.04
CA GLY A 204 16.14 -18.20 -4.31
C GLY A 204 15.39 -17.25 -5.25
N TYR A 205 14.78 -16.20 -4.71
CA TYR A 205 13.96 -15.26 -5.49
C TYR A 205 14.77 -14.60 -6.60
N ASP A 206 15.98 -14.14 -6.31
CA ASP A 206 16.82 -13.41 -7.27
C ASP A 206 17.17 -14.27 -8.49
N GLU A 207 17.54 -15.54 -8.28
CA GLU A 207 17.85 -16.45 -9.38
C GLU A 207 16.61 -16.78 -10.22
N LYS A 208 15.44 -16.92 -9.57
CA LYS A 208 14.16 -17.11 -10.29
C LYS A 208 13.80 -15.87 -11.11
N MET A 209 14.00 -14.68 -10.55
CA MET A 209 13.74 -13.42 -11.24
C MET A 209 14.68 -13.26 -12.45
N LYS A 210 15.99 -13.50 -12.28
CA LYS A 210 16.96 -13.48 -13.38
C LYS A 210 16.60 -14.51 -14.46
N ALA A 211 16.21 -15.72 -14.09
CA ALA A 211 15.78 -16.74 -15.04
C ALA A 211 14.54 -16.30 -15.83
N ALA A 212 13.55 -15.72 -15.15
CA ALA A 212 12.34 -15.20 -15.79
C ALA A 212 12.65 -14.02 -16.73
N LEU A 213 13.50 -13.08 -16.31
CA LEU A 213 13.93 -11.95 -17.15
C LEU A 213 14.73 -12.41 -18.39
N ARG A 214 15.53 -13.48 -18.29
CA ARG A 214 16.26 -14.04 -19.45
C ARG A 214 15.36 -14.77 -20.44
N ALA A 215 14.23 -15.32 -19.98
CA ALA A 215 13.26 -16.01 -20.82
C ALA A 215 12.37 -15.03 -21.61
N GLU A 216 12.38 -13.77 -21.24
CA GLU A 216 11.57 -12.72 -21.81
C GLU A 216 12.16 -12.22 -23.14
N PRO A 217 11.41 -12.24 -24.26
CA PRO A 217 11.93 -11.76 -25.55
C PRO A 217 12.27 -10.27 -25.56
N VAL A 218 11.60 -9.45 -24.76
CA VAL A 218 11.82 -7.99 -24.72
C VAL A 218 11.78 -7.48 -23.29
N LEU A 219 12.85 -6.81 -22.87
CA LEU A 219 12.92 -6.09 -21.61
C LEU A 219 12.87 -4.58 -21.83
N CYS A 220 12.14 -3.88 -20.96
CA CYS A 220 12.10 -2.42 -20.90
C CYS A 220 12.96 -1.97 -19.72
N GLY A 221 14.14 -1.43 -20.01
CA GLY A 221 15.01 -0.80 -19.01
C GLY A 221 14.71 0.69 -18.87
N ASP A 222 14.59 1.17 -17.63
CA ASP A 222 14.50 2.59 -17.29
C ASP A 222 15.60 2.94 -16.29
N GLU A 223 16.40 3.95 -16.60
CA GLU A 223 17.53 4.38 -15.77
C GLU A 223 17.10 5.57 -14.88
N SER A 224 17.32 5.42 -13.58
CA SER A 224 17.08 6.49 -12.61
C SER A 224 18.35 6.76 -11.81
N LEU A 225 18.85 8.00 -11.87
CA LEU A 225 19.99 8.42 -11.06
C LEU A 225 19.65 8.32 -9.57
N VAL A 226 20.58 7.79 -8.77
CA VAL A 226 20.40 7.65 -7.33
C VAL A 226 21.61 8.19 -6.58
N ASN A 227 21.39 8.70 -5.37
CA ASN A 227 22.48 9.04 -4.46
C ASN A 227 22.70 7.87 -3.51
N VAL A 228 23.86 7.23 -3.60
CA VAL A 228 24.28 6.16 -2.69
C VAL A 228 25.36 6.67 -1.74
N LEU A 229 25.37 6.14 -0.52
CA LEU A 229 26.39 6.50 0.49
C LEU A 229 27.77 5.95 0.15
N ARG A 230 27.82 4.84 -0.60
CA ARG A 230 29.05 4.18 -1.05
C ARG A 230 28.86 3.72 -2.48
N ARG A 231 29.91 3.82 -3.29
CA ARG A 231 29.95 3.23 -4.62
C ARG A 231 30.20 1.73 -4.50
N ASP A 232 29.62 0.97 -5.41
CA ASP A 232 29.92 -0.44 -5.54
C ASP A 232 31.37 -0.64 -5.99
N LEU A 233 31.91 -1.81 -5.67
CA LEU A 233 33.24 -2.23 -6.09
C LEU A 233 33.09 -3.15 -7.30
N ASP A 234 33.92 -2.93 -8.31
CA ASP A 234 34.06 -3.85 -9.42
C ASP A 234 34.58 -5.20 -8.92
N GLU A 235 33.88 -6.29 -9.26
CA GLU A 235 34.16 -7.63 -8.72
C GLU A 235 35.54 -8.17 -9.14
N ALA A 236 36.08 -7.73 -10.29
CA ALA A 236 37.36 -8.19 -10.80
C ALA A 236 38.55 -7.41 -10.24
N THR A 237 38.38 -6.10 -10.04
CA THR A 237 39.47 -5.18 -9.68
C THR A 237 39.41 -4.69 -8.23
N GLY A 238 38.26 -4.85 -7.57
CA GLY A 238 38.01 -4.36 -6.21
C GLY A 238 38.00 -2.83 -6.09
N ARG A 239 38.04 -2.10 -7.21
CA ARG A 239 38.03 -0.63 -7.24
C ARG A 239 36.60 -0.10 -7.31
N PRO A 240 36.31 1.10 -6.79
CA PRO A 240 35.00 1.72 -6.96
C PRO A 240 34.63 1.81 -8.44
N THR A 241 33.41 1.38 -8.79
CA THR A 241 32.91 1.47 -10.16
C THR A 241 32.89 2.93 -10.63
N GLU A 242 33.36 3.15 -11.87
CA GLU A 242 33.31 4.47 -12.51
C GLU A 242 31.87 4.84 -12.89
N GLY A 243 31.59 6.14 -12.98
CA GLY A 243 30.27 6.67 -13.34
C GLY A 243 29.40 7.09 -12.16
N ALA A 244 28.25 7.68 -12.49
CA ALA A 244 27.24 8.05 -11.52
C ALA A 244 26.40 6.82 -11.14
N PRO A 245 26.18 6.56 -9.85
CA PRO A 245 25.31 5.49 -9.40
C PRO A 245 23.89 5.72 -9.92
N HIS A 246 23.34 4.69 -10.58
CA HIS A 246 22.01 4.70 -11.15
C HIS A 246 21.36 3.35 -10.87
N LEU A 247 20.04 3.37 -10.75
CA LEU A 247 19.22 2.19 -10.58
C LEU A 247 18.58 1.89 -11.93
N LEU A 248 18.85 0.69 -12.46
CA LEU A 248 18.22 0.19 -13.68
C LEU A 248 16.97 -0.59 -13.30
N ALA A 249 15.80 -0.01 -13.54
CA ALA A 249 14.53 -0.69 -13.38
C ALA A 249 14.22 -1.51 -14.64
N LEU A 250 14.23 -2.83 -14.51
CA LEU A 250 13.81 -3.74 -15.58
C LEU A 250 12.33 -4.08 -15.45
N ARG A 251 11.58 -3.94 -16.54
CA ARG A 251 10.16 -4.29 -16.62
C ARG A 251 9.87 -5.10 -17.87
N THR A 252 8.79 -5.87 -17.85
CA THR A 252 8.19 -6.42 -19.05
C THR A 252 7.21 -5.46 -19.71
N PRO A 253 7.00 -5.56 -21.03
CA PRO A 253 5.96 -4.80 -21.73
C PRO A 253 4.55 -5.18 -21.26
N TRP A 254 4.38 -6.38 -20.72
CA TRP A 254 3.11 -6.88 -20.18
C TRP A 254 3.11 -7.00 -18.65
N PRO A 255 1.92 -6.92 -18.02
CA PRO A 255 1.76 -7.21 -16.60
C PRO A 255 2.11 -8.68 -16.27
N GLY A 256 2.99 -8.85 -15.28
CA GLY A 256 3.28 -10.15 -14.66
C GLY A 256 4.53 -10.82 -15.21
N LEU A 257 5.65 -10.65 -14.51
CA LEU A 257 6.66 -11.70 -14.44
C LEU A 257 6.26 -12.65 -13.32
N VAL A 258 6.07 -13.92 -13.66
CA VAL A 258 5.65 -15.04 -12.78
C VAL A 258 4.24 -14.93 -12.23
#